data_AF-A0A1M7A6A4-F1
#
_entry.id   AF-A0A1M7A6A4-F1
#
_cell.length_a   1.000
_cell.length_b   1.000
_cell.length_c   1.000
_cell.angle_alpha   90.00
_cell.angle_beta   90.00
_cell.angle_gamma   90.00
#
_symmetry.space_group_name_H-M   'P 1'
#
loop_
_entity.id
_entity.type
_entity.pdbx_description
1 polymer ?
#
loop_
_entity_poly.entity_id
_entity_poly.type
_entity_poly.pdbx_seq_one_letter_code
_entity_poly.pdbx_strand_id
1 'polypeptide(L)'
;MKAAGLLTKIFVCAAMVSFLCGAPLWAAEGEADVPAVGPSITFASTEYQFESVLEGDLITHQYIFKNTGTQNLEIKQVKVG
;
A
#
# COMPACT_ATOMS: atom_id res chain seq x y z
N MET A 1 61.01 -4.19 16.09
CA MET A 1 60.05 -3.13 15.72
C MET A 1 59.08 -3.69 14.67
N LYS A 2 57.78 -3.70 14.98
CA LYS A 2 56.63 -3.61 14.04
C LYS A 2 56.65 -4.48 12.76
N ALA A 3 56.35 -5.78 12.87
CA ALA A 3 56.01 -6.60 11.70
C ALA A 3 54.94 -7.68 11.97
N ALA A 4 54.02 -7.45 12.91
CA ALA A 4 53.01 -8.44 13.31
C ALA A 4 51.55 -7.99 13.11
N GLY A 5 51.29 -6.83 12.51
CA GLY A 5 49.96 -6.18 12.55
C GLY A 5 49.23 -5.99 11.22
N LEU A 6 49.77 -6.45 10.09
CA LEU A 6 49.21 -6.13 8.77
C LEU A 6 48.39 -7.27 8.14
N LEU A 7 48.72 -8.53 8.43
CA LEU A 7 48.04 -9.70 7.83
C LEU A 7 46.73 -10.08 8.52
N THR A 8 46.56 -9.76 9.81
CA THR A 8 45.30 -10.03 10.55
C THR A 8 44.17 -9.08 10.17
N LYS A 9 44.47 -7.89 9.62
CA LYS A 9 43.45 -6.90 9.25
C LYS A 9 42.76 -7.21 7.92
N ILE A 10 43.40 -7.97 7.04
CA ILE A 10 42.86 -8.31 5.71
C ILE A 10 41.79 -9.40 5.81
N PHE A 11 41.90 -10.31 6.78
CA PHE A 11 40.91 -11.37 6.99
C PHE A 11 39.63 -10.90 7.71
N VAL A 12 39.72 -9.87 8.55
CA VAL A 12 38.56 -9.31 9.27
C VAL A 12 37.60 -8.59 8.32
N CYS A 13 38.08 -8.02 7.22
CA CYS A 13 37.22 -7.32 6.27
C CYS A 13 36.54 -8.25 5.23
N ALA A 14 37.12 -9.41 4.90
CA ALA A 14 36.55 -10.28 3.87
C ALA A 14 35.37 -11.14 4.35
N ALA A 15 35.36 -11.55 5.63
CA ALA A 15 34.27 -12.34 6.20
C ALA A 15 33.05 -11.49 6.62
N MET A 16 33.20 -10.16 6.68
CA MET A 16 32.13 -9.21 7.00
C MET A 16 31.48 -8.61 5.74
N VAL A 17 31.73 -9.16 4.55
CA VAL A 17 31.11 -8.67 3.30
C VAL A 17 30.02 -9.64 2.79
N SER A 18 29.91 -10.83 3.36
CA SER A 18 28.95 -11.86 2.91
C SER A 18 27.68 -11.99 3.77
N PHE A 19 27.54 -11.23 4.87
CA PHE A 19 26.35 -11.27 5.74
C PHE A 19 25.45 -10.02 5.64
N LEU A 20 25.79 -9.04 4.80
CA LEU A 20 25.09 -7.75 4.72
C LEU A 20 24.12 -7.60 3.52
N CYS A 21 23.98 -8.60 2.66
CA CYS A 21 23.04 -8.58 1.53
C CYS A 21 22.05 -9.76 1.59
N GLY A 22 21.36 -9.90 2.72
CA GLY A 22 20.14 -10.69 2.82
C GLY A 22 18.92 -9.79 2.83
N ALA A 23 18.66 -9.03 1.75
CA ALA A 23 17.34 -8.41 1.60
C ALA A 23 16.41 -9.47 0.98
N PRO A 24 15.29 -9.84 1.62
CA PRO A 24 14.33 -10.73 0.99
C PRO A 24 13.82 -10.09 -0.29
N LEU A 25 13.91 -10.84 -1.40
CA LEU A 25 13.44 -10.51 -2.76
C LEU A 25 11.90 -10.50 -2.85
N TRP A 26 11.25 -9.98 -1.82
CA TRP A 26 9.80 -9.89 -1.63
C TRP A 26 9.47 -8.49 -1.09
N ALA A 27 10.20 -7.47 -1.54
CA ALA A 27 9.69 -6.12 -1.47
C ALA A 27 8.49 -6.09 -2.43
N ALA A 28 7.30 -6.27 -1.88
CA ALA A 28 6.07 -5.96 -2.58
C ALA A 28 6.21 -4.51 -3.06
N GLU A 29 6.36 -4.37 -4.36
CA GLU A 29 6.29 -3.10 -5.07
C GLU A 29 4.86 -2.59 -4.87
N GLY A 30 4.67 -1.82 -3.81
CA GLY A 30 3.48 -1.00 -3.65
C GLY A 30 3.53 0.04 -4.76
N GLU A 31 2.70 -0.12 -5.79
CA GLU A 31 2.49 0.92 -6.79
C GLU A 31 2.13 2.21 -6.05
N ALA A 32 2.99 3.22 -6.20
CA ALA A 32 2.76 4.53 -5.64
C ALA A 32 1.50 5.11 -6.31
N ASP A 33 0.47 5.39 -5.50
CA ASP A 33 -0.77 6.06 -5.89
C ASP A 33 -0.44 7.46 -6.43
N VAL A 34 -0.19 7.57 -7.74
CA VAL A 34 -0.03 8.86 -8.41
C VAL A 34 -1.42 9.46 -8.56
N PRO A 35 -1.74 10.57 -7.88
CA PRO A 35 -3.07 11.15 -7.92
C PRO A 35 -3.41 11.58 -9.35
N ALA A 36 -4.60 11.21 -9.80
CA ALA A 36 -5.07 11.54 -11.14
C ALA A 36 -5.21 13.06 -11.31
N VAL A 37 -4.81 13.60 -12.47
CA VAL A 37 -4.99 15.02 -12.78
C VAL A 37 -6.48 15.25 -13.09
N GLY A 38 -7.20 15.87 -12.16
CA GLY A 38 -8.66 16.02 -12.26
C GLY A 38 -9.40 15.66 -10.97
N PRO A 39 -10.73 15.77 -10.93
CA PRO A 39 -11.55 15.13 -9.92
C PRO A 39 -11.58 13.61 -10.20
N SER A 40 -11.20 12.79 -9.21
CA SER A 40 -11.18 11.33 -9.36
C SER A 40 -11.75 10.71 -8.10
N ILE A 41 -12.68 9.76 -8.26
CA ILE A 41 -13.34 9.07 -7.16
C ILE A 41 -12.94 7.61 -7.16
N THR A 42 -12.61 7.07 -6.00
CA THR A 42 -12.36 5.65 -5.80
C THR A 42 -13.28 5.13 -4.71
N PHE A 43 -13.97 4.03 -4.99
CA PHE A 43 -14.84 3.33 -4.04
C PHE A 43 -14.14 2.12 -3.46
N ALA A 44 -14.30 1.88 -2.17
CA ALA A 44 -13.79 0.66 -1.53
C ALA A 44 -14.63 -0.56 -1.91
N SER A 45 -15.94 -0.38 -2.07
CA SER A 45 -16.86 -1.38 -2.63
C SER A 45 -17.88 -0.68 -3.51
N THR A 46 -18.17 -1.26 -4.67
CA THR A 46 -19.19 -0.79 -5.61
C THR A 46 -20.48 -1.60 -5.52
N GLU A 47 -20.43 -2.75 -4.86
CA GLU A 47 -21.56 -3.66 -4.72
C GLU A 47 -21.74 -4.03 -3.25
N TYR A 48 -23.00 -4.13 -2.84
CA TYR A 48 -23.38 -4.67 -1.55
C TYR A 48 -24.50 -5.67 -1.76
N GLN A 49 -24.26 -6.92 -1.37
CA GLN A 49 -25.23 -7.99 -1.46
C GLN A 49 -25.91 -8.10 -0.10
N PHE A 50 -27.22 -7.88 -0.09
CA PHE A 50 -28.02 -8.10 1.11
C PHE A 50 -28.12 -9.60 1.36
N GLU A 51 -27.82 -10.03 2.58
CA GLU A 51 -28.05 -11.41 3.00
C GLU A 51 -29.54 -11.67 3.25
N SER A 52 -29.90 -12.88 3.70
CA SER A 52 -31.29 -13.21 4.04
C SER A 52 -31.80 -12.30 5.15
N VAL A 53 -32.66 -11.35 4.77
CA VAL A 53 -33.28 -10.39 5.69
C VAL A 53 -34.61 -10.96 6.20
N LEU A 54 -34.93 -10.71 7.47
CA LEU A 54 -36.24 -11.00 8.01
C LEU A 54 -37.22 -9.88 7.64
N GLU A 55 -38.49 -10.23 7.51
CA GLU A 55 -39.53 -9.25 7.17
C GLU A 55 -39.67 -8.22 8.29
N GLY A 56 -39.48 -6.94 7.94
CA GLY A 56 -39.55 -5.82 8.88
C GLY A 56 -38.20 -5.22 9.28
N ASP A 57 -37.07 -5.84 8.90
CA ASP A 57 -35.74 -5.31 9.23
C ASP A 57 -35.30 -4.19 8.29
N LEU A 58 -34.82 -3.08 8.87
CA LEU A 58 -34.21 -1.98 8.13
C LEU A 58 -32.69 -2.19 8.08
N ILE A 59 -32.17 -2.49 6.88
CA ILE A 59 -30.73 -2.61 6.66
C ILE A 59 -30.17 -1.30 6.12
N THR A 60 -29.16 -0.77 6.81
CA THR A 60 -28.40 0.41 6.37
C THR A 60 -27.01 -0.01 5.95
N HIS A 61 -26.63 0.28 4.70
CA HIS A 61 -25.26 0.13 4.22
C HIS A 61 -24.67 1.51 3.87
N GLN A 62 -23.41 1.73 4.26
CA GLN A 62 -22.70 2.99 4.03
C GLN A 62 -21.56 2.76 3.05
N TYR A 63 -21.61 3.42 1.90
CA TYR A 63 -20.52 3.41 0.92
C TYR A 63 -19.47 4.45 1.28
N ILE A 64 -18.23 4.01 1.46
CA ILE A 64 -17.09 4.88 1.70
C ILE A 64 -16.33 5.08 0.39
N PHE A 65 -16.06 6.34 0.04
CA PHE A 65 -15.28 6.71 -1.13
C PHE A 65 -14.25 7.79 -0.79
N LYS A 66 -13.20 7.87 -1.59
CA LYS A 66 -12.11 8.84 -1.46
C LYS A 66 -11.95 9.62 -2.77
N ASN A 67 -11.74 10.93 -2.67
CA ASN A 67 -11.23 11.72 -3.78
C ASN A 67 -9.72 11.45 -3.92
N THR A 68 -9.31 10.74 -4.96
CA THR A 68 -7.91 10.46 -5.29
C THR A 68 -7.39 11.43 -6.35
N GLY A 69 -8.21 12.39 -6.76
CA GLY A 69 -7.86 13.43 -7.70
C GLY A 69 -7.19 14.64 -7.05
N THR A 70 -6.63 15.50 -7.89
CA THR A 70 -5.99 16.76 -7.47
C THR A 70 -6.97 17.94 -7.39
N GLN A 71 -8.19 17.79 -7.89
CA GLN A 71 -9.21 18.84 -7.92
C GLN A 71 -10.42 18.50 -7.03
N ASN A 72 -11.27 19.51 -6.77
CA ASN A 72 -12.44 19.34 -5.93
C ASN A 72 -13.48 18.41 -6.59
N LEU A 73 -14.04 17.48 -5.81
CA LEU A 73 -15.02 16.52 -6.29
C LEU A 73 -16.44 17.01 -5.94
N GLU A 74 -17.25 17.31 -6.95
CA GLU A 74 -18.65 17.72 -6.79
C GLU A 74 -19.61 16.61 -7.25
N ILE A 75 -20.44 16.11 -6.33
CA ILE A 75 -21.45 15.08 -6.62
C ILE A 75 -22.79 15.79 -6.87
N LYS A 76 -23.32 15.71 -8.10
CA LYS A 76 -24.52 16.46 -8.52
C LYS A 76 -25.78 15.62 -8.62
N GLN A 77 -25.64 14.33 -8.93
CA GLN A 77 -26.79 13.44 -9.15
C GLN A 77 -26.52 12.08 -8.52
N VAL A 78 -27.36 11.71 -7.56
CA VAL A 78 -27.38 10.39 -6.95
C VAL A 78 -28.69 9.73 -7.35
N LYS A 79 -28.61 8.58 -8.03
CA LYS A 79 -29.76 7.79 -8.45
C LYS A 79 -29.74 6.45 -7.75
N VAL A 80 -30.90 6.00 -7.32
CA VAL A 80 -31.14 4.60 -6.96
C VAL A 80 -31.57 3.85 -8.23
N GLY A 81 -30.98 2.68 -8.46
CA GLY A 81 -31.28 1.81 -9.60
C GLY A 81 -32.54 0.99 -9.36
#